data_AF-A0A7C1LMS5-F1
#
_entry.id   AF-A0A7C1LMS5-F1
#
_cell.length_a   1.000
_cell.length_b   1.000
_cell.length_c   1.000
_cell.angle_alpha   90.00
_cell.angle_beta   90.00
_cell.angle_gamma   90.00
#
_symmetry.space_group_name_H-M   'P 1'
#
loop_
_entity.id
_entity.type
_entity.pdbx_description
1 polymer ?
#
loop_
_entity_poly.entity_id
_entity_poly.type
_entity_poly.pdbx_seq_one_letter_code
_entity_poly.pdbx_strand_id
1 'polypeptide(L)'
;MVPNFNIPRNNTSEMLSYIWKVIDLPFLSQNDLLYKISFVLYILTPEKAKIFIKNCIDHKFIIEDENENLKLSNSLRNNLNKWQSRRRNEILEKSILINKSTDLNSNFNNDHKTLLKFFTDKATINRAAIIPNSHFKLLVFNPKIGIIKSEVKGSKEEQYNIEIDVNKKVLKHNCHDFIARRAEEKKFCKHLLKLFLLLYAKNSTSTEFFLKNIAKNIDKWEFNS
;
A
#
# COMPACT_ATOMS: atom_id res chain seq x y z
N MET A 1 19.27 -7.11 -11.41
CA MET A 1 19.33 -5.62 -11.42
C MET A 1 19.62 -5.15 -10.02
N VAL A 2 20.84 -4.66 -9.77
CA VAL A 2 21.17 -4.00 -8.50
C VAL A 2 20.47 -2.64 -8.52
N PRO A 3 19.63 -2.30 -7.54
CA PRO A 3 18.97 -1.00 -7.50
C PRO A 3 20.04 0.10 -7.41
N ASN A 4 20.12 0.97 -8.41
CA ASN A 4 21.05 2.08 -8.41
C ASN A 4 20.47 3.24 -7.57
N PHE A 5 20.72 3.17 -6.25
CA PHE A 5 20.55 4.29 -5.33
C PHE A 5 21.90 5.00 -5.19
N ASN A 6 22.27 5.82 -6.17
CA ASN A 6 23.51 6.59 -6.09
C ASN A 6 23.40 7.65 -4.98
N ILE A 7 23.78 7.26 -3.76
CA ILE A 7 24.01 8.16 -2.64
C ILE A 7 25.14 9.11 -3.06
N PRO A 8 24.97 10.44 -3.00
CA PRO A 8 25.95 11.41 -3.47
C PRO A 8 27.14 11.52 -2.49
N ARG A 9 27.92 10.45 -2.35
CA ARG A 9 29.01 10.31 -1.36
C ARG A 9 30.14 11.32 -1.52
N ASN A 10 30.26 11.94 -2.70
CA ASN A 10 31.33 12.87 -3.03
C ASN A 10 31.01 14.32 -2.61
N ASN A 11 29.78 14.61 -2.18
CA ASN A 11 29.37 15.95 -1.75
C ASN A 11 28.70 15.87 -0.39
N THR A 12 29.37 16.38 0.65
CA THR A 12 28.93 16.34 2.04
C THR A 12 27.53 16.94 2.24
N SER A 13 27.24 18.07 1.59
CA SER A 13 25.96 18.78 1.70
C SER A 13 24.82 18.03 1.03
N GLU A 14 25.07 17.47 -0.15
CA GLU A 14 24.09 16.64 -0.87
C GLU A 14 23.83 15.32 -0.16
N MET A 15 24.89 14.68 0.37
CA MET A 15 24.79 13.44 1.14
C MET A 15 23.99 13.66 2.41
N LEU A 16 24.24 14.76 3.13
CA LEU A 16 23.46 15.13 4.30
C LEU A 16 22.00 15.38 3.93
N SER A 17 21.76 16.11 2.85
CA SER A 17 20.40 16.37 2.35
C SER A 17 19.68 15.09 1.97
N TYR A 18 20.38 14.11 1.39
CA TYR A 18 19.84 12.78 1.09
C TYR A 18 19.47 12.03 2.37
N ILE A 19 20.37 11.99 3.36
CA ILE A 19 20.13 11.36 4.66
C ILE A 19 18.89 11.98 5.33
N TRP A 20 18.79 13.31 5.37
CA TRP A 20 17.67 14.00 6.01
C TRP A 20 16.34 13.83 5.26
N LYS A 21 16.37 13.67 3.92
CA LYS A 21 15.18 13.28 3.13
C LYS A 21 14.63 11.92 3.53
N VAL A 22 15.51 10.99 3.92
CA VAL A 22 15.11 9.64 4.32
C VAL A 22 14.67 9.60 5.79
N ILE A 23 15.34 10.34 6.68
CA ILE A 23 15.00 10.36 8.10
C ILE A 23 13.72 11.15 8.38
N ASP A 24 13.52 12.27 7.67
CA ASP A 24 12.31 13.12 7.77
C ASP A 24 11.95 13.58 9.19
N LEU A 25 12.96 13.98 9.98
CA LEU A 25 12.78 14.52 11.33
C LEU A 25 13.27 15.98 11.44
N PRO A 26 12.60 16.83 12.24
CA PRO A 26 12.96 18.23 12.37
C PRO A 26 14.25 18.46 13.16
N PHE A 27 14.61 17.55 14.06
CA PHE A 27 15.85 17.59 14.83
C PHE A 27 16.19 16.17 15.32
N LEU A 28 17.45 15.94 15.67
CA LEU A 28 17.98 14.66 16.14
C LEU A 28 19.11 14.91 17.12
N SER A 29 19.28 14.06 18.13
CA SER A 29 20.55 14.05 18.87
C SER A 29 21.70 13.57 17.96
N GLN A 30 22.94 13.92 18.31
CA GLN A 30 24.12 13.43 17.59
C GLN A 30 24.20 11.89 17.60
N ASN A 31 23.86 11.25 18.73
CA ASN A 31 23.84 9.80 18.86
C ASN A 31 22.77 9.16 17.97
N ASP A 32 21.58 9.75 17.88
CA ASP A 32 20.52 9.26 17.00
C ASP A 32 20.89 9.39 15.53
N LEU A 33 21.52 10.51 15.14
CA LEU A 33 21.99 10.71 13.77
C LEU A 33 23.07 9.68 13.41
N LEU A 34 24.03 9.46 14.30
CA LEU A 34 25.08 8.44 14.15
C LEU A 34 24.47 7.04 14.00
N TYR A 35 23.53 6.68 14.88
CA TYR A 35 22.84 5.41 14.86
C TYR A 35 22.07 5.22 13.56
N LYS A 36 21.31 6.23 13.12
CA LYS A 36 20.54 6.18 11.88
C LYS A 36 21.44 6.03 10.65
N ILE A 37 22.51 6.79 10.54
CA ILE A 37 23.44 6.70 9.40
C ILE A 37 24.07 5.31 9.33
N SER A 38 24.47 4.75 10.47
CA SER A 38 25.31 3.55 10.52
C SER A 38 24.53 2.24 10.53
N PHE A 39 23.44 2.19 11.29
CA PHE A 39 22.71 0.94 11.58
C PHE A 39 21.31 0.89 10.97
N VAL A 40 20.69 2.04 10.68
CA VAL A 40 19.36 2.06 10.03
C VAL A 40 19.50 2.18 8.52
N LEU A 41 20.32 3.13 8.07
CA LEU A 41 20.50 3.44 6.66
C LEU A 41 21.68 2.69 6.03
N TYR A 42 22.58 2.13 6.85
CA TYR A 42 23.78 1.42 6.41
C TYR A 42 24.63 2.22 5.40
N ILE A 43 24.70 3.54 5.56
CA ILE A 43 25.37 4.44 4.60
C ILE A 43 26.87 4.54 4.87
N LEU A 44 27.26 4.66 6.14
CA LEU A 44 28.65 4.76 6.61
C LEU A 44 28.85 3.85 7.82
N THR A 45 30.08 3.40 8.07
CA THR A 45 30.43 2.77 9.35
C THR A 45 30.39 3.81 10.48
N PRO A 46 30.25 3.41 11.76
CA PRO A 46 30.18 4.34 12.88
C PRO A 46 31.34 5.36 12.92
N GLU A 47 32.57 4.91 12.68
CA GLU A 47 33.74 5.80 12.67
C GLU A 47 33.69 6.82 11.52
N LYS A 48 33.31 6.38 10.31
CA LYS A 48 33.14 7.29 9.16
C LYS A 48 31.95 8.23 9.35
N ALA A 49 30.89 7.78 9.99
CA ALA A 49 29.70 8.58 10.30
C ALA A 49 30.02 9.68 11.32
N LYS A 50 30.82 9.40 12.36
CA LYS A 50 31.31 10.43 13.31
C LYS A 50 32.08 11.53 12.58
N ILE A 51 33.03 11.15 11.72
CA ILE A 51 33.82 12.09 10.91
C ILE A 51 32.90 12.92 10.00
N PHE A 52 31.96 12.25 9.34
CA PHE A 52 30.99 12.92 8.47
C PHE A 52 30.13 13.95 9.21
N ILE A 53 29.56 13.58 10.37
CA ILE A 53 28.73 14.48 11.18
C ILE A 53 29.55 15.70 11.63
N LYS A 54 30.79 15.47 12.09
CA LYS A 54 31.70 16.55 12.47
C LYS A 54 31.93 17.52 11.30
N ASN A 55 32.26 16.99 10.12
CA ASN A 55 32.43 17.83 8.92
C ASN A 55 31.15 18.62 8.57
N CYS A 56 29.96 18.04 8.75
CA CYS A 56 28.70 18.76 8.53
C CYS A 56 28.49 19.91 9.52
N ILE A 57 28.92 19.77 10.77
CA ILE A 57 28.87 20.83 11.79
C ILE A 57 29.89 21.92 11.45
N ASP A 58 31.13 21.54 11.15
CA ASP A 58 32.23 22.46 10.82
C ASP A 58 31.88 23.35 9.60
N HIS A 59 31.22 22.77 8.59
CA HIS A 59 30.74 23.49 7.41
C HIS A 59 29.38 24.18 7.59
N LYS A 60 28.82 24.20 8.80
CA LYS A 60 27.52 24.82 9.14
C LYS A 60 26.34 24.29 8.31
N PHE A 61 26.41 23.04 7.87
CA PHE A 61 25.28 22.35 7.24
C PHE A 61 24.29 21.84 8.29
N ILE A 62 24.81 21.48 9.46
CA ILE A 62 24.05 21.18 10.68
C ILE A 62 24.33 22.29 11.69
N ILE A 63 23.30 22.67 12.43
CA ILE A 63 23.35 23.61 13.54
C ILE A 63 22.90 22.84 14.79
N GLU A 64 23.65 22.97 15.86
CA GLU A 64 23.29 22.46 17.18
C GLU A 64 22.46 23.52 17.92
N ASP A 65 21.37 23.11 18.58
CA ASP A 65 20.59 23.99 19.44
C ASP A 65 21.01 23.89 20.91
N GLU A 66 20.39 24.71 21.77
CA GLU A 66 20.69 24.80 23.20
C GLU A 66 20.49 23.47 23.96
N ASN A 67 19.78 22.50 23.37
CA ASN A 67 19.50 21.19 23.94
C ASN A 67 20.32 20.07 23.28
N GLU A 68 21.45 20.40 22.65
CA GLU A 68 22.34 19.47 21.94
C GLU A 68 21.65 18.74 20.77
N ASN A 69 20.55 19.29 20.25
CA ASN A 69 19.89 18.71 19.08
C ASN A 69 20.44 19.31 17.79
N LEU A 70 20.68 18.42 16.84
CA LEU A 70 21.14 18.73 15.49
C LEU A 70 19.95 19.00 14.58
N LYS A 71 19.97 20.16 13.91
CA LYS A 71 19.04 20.54 12.86
C LYS A 71 19.78 20.99 11.60
N LEU A 72 19.17 20.80 10.44
CA LEU A 72 19.68 21.37 9.19
C LEU A 72 19.74 22.89 9.27
N SER A 73 20.74 23.47 8.63
CA SER A 73 20.82 24.91 8.40
C SER A 73 19.61 25.44 7.61
N ASN A 74 19.31 26.74 7.75
CA ASN A 74 18.14 27.35 7.12
C ASN A 74 18.11 27.16 5.59
N SER A 75 19.26 27.24 4.92
CA SER A 75 19.35 27.03 3.46
C SER A 75 19.00 25.59 3.06
N LEU A 76 19.56 24.60 3.75
CA LEU A 76 19.28 23.18 3.51
C LEU A 76 17.86 22.79 3.90
N ARG A 77 17.35 23.34 5.01
CA ARG A 77 15.96 23.17 5.43
C ARG A 77 14.97 23.72 4.40
N ASN A 78 15.23 24.91 3.87
CA ASN A 78 14.40 25.50 2.82
C ASN A 78 14.41 24.65 1.54
N ASN A 79 15.57 24.13 1.16
CA ASN A 79 15.68 23.22 0.02
C ASN A 79 14.93 21.90 0.25
N LEU A 80 15.03 21.33 1.46
CA LEU A 80 14.29 20.13 1.85
C LEU A 80 12.78 20.37 1.81
N ASN A 81 12.29 21.47 2.39
CA ASN A 81 10.87 21.84 2.40
C ASN A 81 10.34 22.03 0.97
N LYS A 82 11.09 22.73 0.10
CA LYS A 82 10.73 22.86 -1.33
C LYS A 82 10.61 21.50 -2.01
N TRP A 83 11.55 20.60 -1.74
CA TRP A 83 11.53 19.24 -2.28
C TRP A 83 10.34 18.44 -1.74
N GLN A 84 10.07 18.50 -0.43
CA GLN A 84 8.92 17.82 0.19
C GLN A 84 7.59 18.32 -0.37
N SER A 85 7.44 19.64 -0.52
CA SER A 85 6.25 20.24 -1.14
C SER A 85 6.08 19.78 -2.60
N ARG A 86 7.15 19.80 -3.41
CA ARG A 86 7.13 19.26 -4.78
C ARG A 86 6.74 17.78 -4.79
N ARG A 87 7.37 16.96 -3.96
CA ARG A 87 7.07 15.52 -3.84
C ARG A 87 5.62 15.27 -3.42
N ARG A 88 5.09 16.03 -2.46
CA ARG A 88 3.69 15.94 -2.04
C ARG A 88 2.75 16.30 -3.18
N ASN A 89 3.04 17.37 -3.93
CA ASN A 89 2.28 17.74 -5.11
C ASN A 89 2.35 16.66 -6.20
N GLU A 90 3.52 16.11 -6.49
CA GLU A 90 3.67 14.99 -7.44
C GLU A 90 2.92 13.73 -6.99
N ILE A 91 2.93 13.41 -5.69
CA ILE A 91 2.13 12.32 -5.12
C ILE A 91 0.66 12.64 -5.30
N LEU A 92 0.23 13.87 -5.01
CA LEU A 92 -1.16 14.28 -5.14
C LEU A 92 -1.61 14.23 -6.61
N GLU A 93 -0.85 14.78 -7.55
CA GLU A 93 -1.10 14.71 -8.99
C GLU A 93 -1.12 13.27 -9.49
N LYS A 94 -0.13 12.44 -9.11
CA LYS A 94 -0.14 11.02 -9.46
C LYS A 94 -1.30 10.29 -8.80
N SER A 95 -1.70 10.64 -7.58
CA SER A 95 -2.87 10.07 -6.92
C SER A 95 -4.16 10.51 -7.61
N ILE A 96 -4.25 11.74 -8.12
CA ILE A 96 -5.36 12.26 -8.91
C ILE A 96 -5.40 11.59 -10.28
N LEU A 97 -4.26 11.32 -10.92
CA LEU A 97 -4.17 10.57 -12.19
C LEU A 97 -4.50 9.09 -11.99
N ILE A 98 -4.06 8.49 -10.88
CA ILE A 98 -4.48 7.17 -10.44
C ILE A 98 -5.99 7.19 -10.18
N ASN A 99 -6.55 8.22 -9.54
CA ASN A 99 -7.98 8.37 -9.28
C ASN A 99 -8.79 8.69 -10.55
N LYS A 100 -8.24 9.37 -11.56
CA LYS A 100 -8.85 9.54 -12.88
C LYS A 100 -8.83 8.26 -13.72
N SER A 101 -7.82 7.41 -13.55
CA SER A 101 -7.79 6.06 -14.13
C SER A 101 -8.52 5.02 -13.26
N THR A 102 -8.82 5.36 -12.01
CA THR A 102 -9.71 4.64 -11.08
C THR A 102 -10.93 5.50 -10.78
N ASP A 103 -11.72 5.77 -11.81
CA ASP A 103 -13.07 6.34 -11.74
C ASP A 103 -14.08 5.41 -11.02
N LEU A 104 -13.60 4.59 -10.08
CA LEU A 104 -14.33 3.58 -9.34
C LEU A 104 -14.42 3.89 -7.83
N ASN A 105 -13.69 4.90 -7.34
CA ASN A 105 -13.62 5.19 -5.89
C ASN A 105 -14.37 6.43 -5.41
N SER A 106 -15.03 7.19 -6.30
CA SER A 106 -15.78 8.41 -5.91
C SER A 106 -17.23 8.14 -5.46
N ASN A 107 -17.70 6.88 -5.46
CA ASN A 107 -19.08 6.52 -5.06
C ASN A 107 -19.16 5.41 -4.01
N PHE A 108 -18.28 5.39 -3.00
CA PHE A 108 -18.44 4.49 -1.85
C PHE A 108 -19.06 5.23 -0.68
N ASN A 109 -20.37 5.04 -0.48
CA ASN A 109 -21.05 5.37 0.78
C ASN A 109 -20.36 4.65 1.95
N ASN A 110 -20.42 5.25 3.15
CA ASN A 110 -19.72 4.80 4.36
C ASN A 110 -20.03 3.32 4.71
N ASP A 111 -21.26 2.86 4.41
CA ASP A 111 -21.72 1.50 4.63
C ASP A 111 -20.98 0.43 3.80
N HIS A 112 -20.40 0.83 2.65
CA HIS A 112 -19.84 -0.12 1.69
C HIS A 112 -18.41 -0.51 2.07
N LYS A 113 -17.65 0.48 2.58
CA LYS A 113 -16.37 0.23 3.22
C LYS A 113 -16.55 -0.69 4.43
N THR A 114 -17.66 -0.55 5.15
CA THR A 114 -17.98 -1.40 6.32
C THR A 114 -18.22 -2.85 5.90
N LEU A 115 -19.02 -3.10 4.85
CA LEU A 115 -19.27 -4.46 4.35
C LEU A 115 -18.02 -5.15 3.83
N LEU A 116 -17.16 -4.48 3.05
CA LEU A 116 -15.91 -5.09 2.57
C LEU A 116 -14.89 -5.29 3.70
N LYS A 117 -14.82 -4.38 4.67
CA LYS A 117 -13.98 -4.56 5.87
C LYS A 117 -14.42 -5.76 6.72
N PHE A 118 -15.71 -6.12 6.71
CA PHE A 118 -16.17 -7.33 7.39
C PHE A 118 -15.47 -8.59 6.85
N PHE A 119 -15.20 -8.65 5.55
CA PHE A 119 -14.58 -9.81 4.92
C PHE A 119 -13.06 -9.71 4.77
N THR A 120 -12.42 -8.60 5.14
CA THR A 120 -11.01 -8.36 4.78
C THR A 120 -10.22 -7.65 5.88
N ASP A 121 -8.89 -7.80 5.80
CA ASP A 121 -7.93 -7.05 6.62
C ASP A 121 -7.14 -6.04 5.78
N LYS A 122 -6.44 -5.12 6.45
CA LYS A 122 -5.64 -4.06 5.80
C LYS A 122 -4.59 -4.61 4.84
N ALA A 123 -3.96 -5.73 5.18
CA ALA A 123 -2.96 -6.38 4.33
C ALA A 123 -3.58 -6.91 3.03
N THR A 124 -4.80 -7.46 3.09
CA THR A 124 -5.52 -7.97 1.92
C THR A 124 -6.00 -6.85 1.02
N ILE A 125 -6.43 -5.73 1.58
CA ILE A 125 -6.76 -4.52 0.81
C ILE A 125 -5.56 -4.06 -0.01
N ASN A 126 -4.39 -3.93 0.62
CA ASN A 126 -3.16 -3.52 -0.08
C ASN A 126 -2.77 -4.52 -1.18
N ARG A 127 -2.88 -5.83 -0.91
CA ARG A 127 -2.59 -6.88 -1.90
C ARG A 127 -3.61 -6.96 -3.03
N ALA A 128 -4.86 -6.57 -2.83
CA ALA A 128 -5.87 -6.53 -3.87
C ALA A 128 -5.66 -5.34 -4.81
N ALA A 129 -5.22 -4.19 -4.28
CA ALA A 129 -4.99 -2.96 -5.05
C ALA A 129 -3.96 -3.14 -6.18
N ILE A 130 -2.95 -3.98 -5.97
CA ILE A 130 -1.89 -4.25 -6.95
C ILE A 130 -2.29 -5.24 -8.05
N ILE A 131 -3.47 -5.89 -7.95
CA ILE A 131 -3.92 -6.84 -8.97
C ILE A 131 -4.49 -6.06 -10.16
N PRO A 132 -3.96 -6.26 -11.38
CA PRO A 132 -4.49 -5.61 -12.59
C PRO A 132 -5.94 -5.99 -12.85
N ASN A 133 -6.75 -5.02 -13.28
CA ASN A 133 -8.15 -5.29 -13.67
C ASN A 133 -8.23 -6.29 -14.84
N SER A 134 -7.26 -6.23 -15.76
CA SER A 134 -7.13 -7.11 -16.93
C SER A 134 -6.88 -8.58 -16.58
N HIS A 135 -6.55 -8.91 -15.32
CA HIS A 135 -6.43 -10.30 -14.88
C HIS A 135 -7.77 -10.98 -14.66
N PHE A 136 -8.87 -10.23 -14.57
CA PHE A 136 -10.21 -10.78 -14.36
C PHE A 136 -10.96 -10.93 -15.67
N LYS A 137 -11.55 -12.11 -15.87
CA LYS A 137 -12.52 -12.38 -16.92
C LYS A 137 -13.85 -12.75 -16.28
N LEU A 138 -14.79 -11.80 -16.30
CA LEU A 138 -16.12 -12.00 -15.77
C LEU A 138 -16.96 -12.82 -16.75
N LEU A 139 -17.34 -14.04 -16.35
CA LEU A 139 -18.13 -14.95 -17.17
C LEU A 139 -19.63 -14.74 -16.95
N VAL A 140 -20.04 -14.63 -15.68
CA VAL A 140 -21.44 -14.44 -15.29
C VAL A 140 -21.51 -13.41 -14.16
N PHE A 141 -22.42 -12.45 -14.31
CA PHE A 141 -22.86 -11.59 -13.22
C PHE A 141 -24.35 -11.36 -13.37
N ASN A 142 -25.13 -12.18 -12.68
CA ASN A 142 -26.58 -12.15 -12.79
C ASN A 142 -27.22 -12.12 -11.39
N PRO A 143 -27.61 -10.93 -10.90
CA PRO A 143 -28.24 -10.79 -9.58
C PRO A 143 -29.63 -11.43 -9.51
N LYS A 144 -30.36 -11.56 -10.63
CA LYS A 144 -31.71 -12.15 -10.64
C LYS A 144 -31.71 -13.63 -10.27
N ILE A 145 -30.70 -14.37 -10.74
CA ILE A 145 -30.52 -15.79 -10.42
C ILE A 145 -29.49 -16.01 -9.30
N GLY A 146 -28.88 -14.94 -8.78
CA GLY A 146 -27.94 -15.00 -7.66
C GLY A 146 -26.60 -15.68 -7.99
N ILE A 147 -26.07 -15.51 -9.21
CA ILE A 147 -24.82 -16.16 -9.65
C ILE A 147 -23.76 -15.14 -10.07
N ILE A 148 -22.52 -15.35 -9.58
CA ILE A 148 -21.29 -14.75 -10.11
C ILE A 148 -20.35 -15.87 -10.54
N LYS A 149 -19.79 -15.77 -11.75
CA LYS A 149 -18.68 -16.61 -12.22
C LYS A 149 -17.59 -15.74 -12.82
N SER A 150 -16.36 -15.92 -12.37
CA SER A 150 -15.22 -15.18 -12.88
C SER A 150 -13.98 -16.04 -12.88
N GLU A 151 -13.09 -15.78 -13.82
CA GLU A 151 -11.73 -16.32 -13.82
C GLU A 151 -10.75 -15.19 -13.46
N VAL A 152 -9.64 -15.52 -12.78
CA VAL A 152 -8.57 -14.58 -12.45
C VAL A 152 -7.20 -15.20 -12.66
N LYS A 153 -6.28 -14.46 -13.29
CA LYS A 153 -4.88 -14.89 -13.47
C LYS A 153 -4.10 -14.86 -12.15
N GLY A 154 -3.48 -15.98 -11.82
CA GLY A 154 -2.58 -16.17 -10.68
C GLY A 154 -1.13 -15.74 -10.95
N SER A 155 -0.26 -15.97 -9.97
CA SER A 155 1.15 -15.52 -10.00
C SER A 155 2.06 -16.33 -10.93
N LYS A 156 1.64 -17.54 -11.34
CA LYS A 156 2.40 -18.46 -12.20
C LYS A 156 1.65 -18.79 -13.51
N GLU A 157 0.86 -17.84 -14.02
CA GLU A 157 -0.06 -18.06 -15.15
C GLU A 157 -1.21 -19.07 -14.90
N GLU A 158 -1.22 -19.76 -13.76
CA GLU A 158 -2.37 -20.55 -13.29
C GLU A 158 -3.64 -19.69 -13.21
N GLN A 159 -4.73 -20.22 -13.73
CA GLN A 159 -6.03 -19.56 -13.71
C GLN A 159 -6.84 -20.04 -12.51
N TYR A 160 -7.29 -19.09 -11.69
CA TYR A 160 -8.19 -19.38 -10.58
C TYR A 160 -9.64 -19.10 -10.96
N ASN A 161 -10.54 -19.97 -10.52
CA ASN A 161 -11.98 -19.83 -10.72
C ASN A 161 -12.61 -19.23 -9.47
N ILE A 162 -13.60 -18.37 -9.67
CA ILE A 162 -14.46 -17.83 -8.62
C ILE A 162 -15.89 -18.12 -9.01
N GLU A 163 -16.63 -18.81 -8.15
CA GLU A 163 -18.07 -19.06 -8.29
C GLU A 163 -18.77 -18.64 -7.01
N ILE A 164 -19.81 -17.82 -7.12
CA ILE A 164 -20.66 -17.42 -6.01
C ILE A 164 -22.10 -17.74 -6.40
N ASP A 165 -22.75 -18.59 -5.62
CA ASP A 165 -24.15 -18.98 -5.81
C ASP A 165 -24.92 -18.70 -4.52
N VAL A 166 -25.80 -17.69 -4.57
CA VAL A 166 -26.62 -17.25 -3.44
C VAL A 166 -27.68 -18.30 -3.05
N ASN A 167 -28.21 -19.05 -4.01
CA ASN A 167 -29.25 -20.05 -3.75
C ASN A 167 -28.65 -21.25 -3.02
N LYS A 168 -27.45 -21.67 -3.45
CA LYS A 168 -26.69 -22.74 -2.78
C LYS A 168 -25.92 -22.24 -1.54
N LYS A 169 -25.78 -20.92 -1.39
CA LYS A 169 -24.91 -20.28 -0.38
C LYS A 169 -23.47 -20.78 -0.43
N VAL A 170 -22.93 -20.87 -1.64
CA VAL A 170 -21.58 -21.38 -1.87
C VAL A 170 -20.72 -20.30 -2.48
N LEU A 171 -19.52 -20.12 -1.92
CA LEU A 171 -18.43 -19.35 -2.50
C LEU A 171 -17.26 -20.30 -2.78
N LYS A 172 -17.06 -20.63 -4.06
CA LYS A 172 -15.94 -21.44 -4.52
C LYS A 172 -14.80 -20.58 -5.00
N HIS A 173 -13.59 -20.87 -4.54
CA HIS A 173 -12.39 -20.29 -5.10
C HIS A 173 -11.15 -21.15 -4.84
N ASN A 174 -10.34 -21.37 -5.88
CA ASN A 174 -9.22 -22.32 -5.81
C ASN A 174 -7.83 -21.67 -5.63
N CYS A 175 -7.73 -20.39 -5.24
CA CYS A 175 -6.40 -19.81 -4.97
C CYS A 175 -5.84 -20.28 -3.64
N HIS A 176 -4.50 -20.41 -3.56
CA HIS A 176 -3.82 -20.91 -2.36
C HIS A 176 -4.16 -20.14 -1.07
N ASP A 177 -4.12 -18.79 -1.08
CA ASP A 177 -4.47 -17.97 0.11
C ASP A 177 -5.92 -18.22 0.56
N PHE A 178 -6.82 -18.55 -0.39
CA PHE A 178 -8.21 -18.84 -0.06
C PHE A 178 -8.37 -20.22 0.57
N ILE A 179 -7.86 -21.25 -0.10
CA ILE A 179 -7.94 -22.64 0.35
C ILE A 179 -7.26 -22.82 1.70
N ALA A 180 -6.04 -22.29 1.85
CA ALA A 180 -5.21 -22.57 3.02
C ALA A 180 -5.68 -21.85 4.29
N ARG A 181 -6.51 -20.80 4.17
CA ARG A 181 -6.82 -19.94 5.33
C ARG A 181 -8.14 -19.17 5.23
N ARG A 182 -8.39 -18.47 4.13
CA ARG A 182 -9.54 -17.54 4.07
C ARG A 182 -10.89 -18.23 4.06
N ALA A 183 -10.97 -19.42 3.48
CA ALA A 183 -12.19 -20.22 3.45
C ALA A 183 -12.66 -20.58 4.87
N GLU A 184 -11.74 -21.04 5.72
CA GLU A 184 -11.99 -21.38 7.12
C GLU A 184 -12.40 -20.14 7.93
N GLU A 185 -11.66 -19.03 7.77
CA GLU A 185 -11.97 -17.75 8.44
C GLU A 185 -13.26 -17.07 7.94
N LYS A 186 -13.92 -17.61 6.90
CA LYS A 186 -15.01 -16.94 6.15
C LYS A 186 -14.63 -15.52 5.69
N LYS A 187 -13.37 -15.35 5.31
CA LYS A 187 -12.80 -14.08 4.81
C LYS A 187 -12.55 -14.16 3.31
N PHE A 188 -12.30 -13.00 2.71
CA PHE A 188 -11.92 -12.90 1.31
C PHE A 188 -10.41 -12.87 1.17
N CYS A 189 -9.91 -13.56 0.14
CA CYS A 189 -8.56 -13.36 -0.35
C CYS A 189 -8.47 -12.08 -1.20
N LYS A 190 -7.24 -11.74 -1.63
CA LYS A 190 -6.99 -10.58 -2.50
C LYS A 190 -7.78 -10.63 -3.82
N HIS A 191 -8.02 -11.82 -4.38
CA HIS A 191 -8.76 -11.95 -5.64
C HIS A 191 -10.26 -11.69 -5.48
N LEU A 192 -10.88 -12.25 -4.43
CA LEU A 192 -12.29 -12.02 -4.13
C LEU A 192 -12.55 -10.55 -3.83
N LEU A 193 -11.71 -9.92 -3.01
CA LEU A 193 -11.82 -8.49 -2.75
C LEU A 193 -11.74 -7.69 -4.06
N LYS A 194 -10.75 -7.97 -4.91
CA LYS A 194 -10.60 -7.27 -6.19
C LYS A 194 -11.79 -7.50 -7.12
N LEU A 195 -12.34 -8.72 -7.18
CA LEU A 195 -13.56 -9.01 -7.92
C LEU A 195 -14.73 -8.14 -7.44
N PHE A 196 -14.98 -8.09 -6.14
CA PHE A 196 -16.06 -7.26 -5.60
C PHE A 196 -15.86 -5.76 -5.87
N LEU A 197 -14.61 -5.27 -5.87
CA LEU A 197 -14.32 -3.89 -6.29
C LEU A 197 -14.66 -3.66 -7.77
N LEU A 198 -14.35 -4.60 -8.66
CA LEU A 198 -14.68 -4.53 -10.09
C LEU A 198 -16.18 -4.66 -10.36
N LEU A 199 -16.88 -5.52 -9.63
CA LEU A 199 -18.33 -5.67 -9.73
C LEU A 199 -19.04 -4.42 -9.22
N TYR A 200 -18.56 -3.85 -8.12
CA TYR A 200 -19.14 -2.65 -7.54
C TYR A 200 -19.08 -1.47 -8.52
N ALA A 201 -17.91 -1.28 -9.13
CA ALA A 201 -17.68 -0.36 -10.23
C ALA A 201 -18.65 -0.54 -11.41
N LYS A 202 -19.04 -1.78 -11.70
CA LYS A 202 -19.95 -2.12 -12.80
C LYS A 202 -21.43 -1.95 -12.41
N ASN A 203 -21.81 -2.37 -11.21
CA ASN A 203 -23.17 -2.25 -10.66
C ASN A 203 -23.12 -2.38 -9.13
N SER A 204 -23.17 -1.24 -8.44
CA SER A 204 -23.07 -1.16 -6.98
C SER A 204 -24.21 -1.92 -6.29
N THR A 205 -25.46 -1.66 -6.69
CA THR A 205 -26.67 -2.26 -6.09
C THR A 205 -26.64 -3.78 -6.14
N SER A 206 -26.30 -4.36 -7.29
CA SER A 206 -26.22 -5.81 -7.47
C SER A 206 -25.08 -6.41 -6.65
N THR A 207 -23.95 -5.71 -6.59
CA THR A 207 -22.78 -6.16 -5.81
C THR A 207 -23.08 -6.15 -4.31
N GLU A 208 -23.75 -5.11 -3.82
CA GLU A 208 -24.24 -5.03 -2.45
C GLU A 208 -25.22 -6.15 -2.11
N PHE A 209 -26.11 -6.51 -3.03
CA PHE A 209 -27.01 -7.65 -2.83
C PHE A 209 -26.24 -8.93 -2.50
N PHE A 210 -25.19 -9.25 -3.26
CA PHE A 210 -24.33 -10.41 -2.99
C PHE A 210 -23.62 -10.29 -1.63
N LEU A 211 -22.94 -9.15 -1.37
CA LEU A 211 -22.19 -8.95 -0.12
C LEU A 211 -23.10 -9.01 1.11
N LYS A 212 -24.28 -8.38 1.07
CA LYS A 212 -25.27 -8.42 2.17
C LYS A 212 -25.82 -9.83 2.36
N ASN A 213 -26.03 -10.59 1.28
CA ASN A 213 -26.51 -11.96 1.40
C ASN A 213 -25.49 -12.87 2.09
N ILE A 214 -24.21 -12.75 1.69
CA ILE A 214 -23.08 -13.45 2.32
C ILE A 214 -22.97 -13.03 3.79
N ALA A 215 -22.97 -11.73 4.09
CA ALA A 215 -22.77 -11.22 5.45
C ALA A 215 -23.90 -11.61 6.41
N LYS A 216 -25.17 -11.47 5.99
CA LYS A 216 -26.34 -11.78 6.84
C LYS A 216 -26.47 -13.26 7.17
N ASN A 217 -25.89 -14.15 6.37
CA ASN A 217 -26.05 -15.60 6.52
C ASN A 217 -24.70 -16.31 6.62
N ILE A 218 -23.63 -15.65 7.06
CA ILE A 218 -22.26 -16.13 6.91
C ILE A 218 -22.03 -17.55 7.44
N ASP A 219 -22.69 -17.92 8.54
CA ASP A 219 -22.60 -19.25 9.14
C ASP A 219 -23.25 -20.34 8.29
N LYS A 220 -24.18 -19.97 7.41
CA LYS A 220 -24.86 -20.86 6.45
C LYS A 220 -24.17 -20.89 5.09
N TRP A 221 -23.15 -20.06 4.88
CA TRP A 221 -22.40 -20.04 3.62
C TRP A 221 -21.24 -21.01 3.68
N GLU A 222 -21.08 -21.83 2.65
CA GLU A 222 -19.93 -22.71 2.47
C GLU A 222 -18.86 -22.02 1.63
N PHE A 223 -17.64 -22.00 2.14
CA PHE A 223 -16.47 -21.45 1.45
C PHE A 223 -15.58 -22.65 1.12
N ASN A 224 -15.43 -22.98 -0.15
CA ASN A 224 -14.74 -24.20 -0.59
C ASN A 224 -13.87 -23.97 -1.83
N SER A 225 -13.02 -24.94 -2.16
CA SER A 225 -12.10 -24.92 -3.29
C SER A 225 -12.78 -25.27 -4.61
#